data_AF-A0A645F4I0-F1
#
_entry.id   AF-A0A645F4I0-F1
#
_cell.length_a   1.000
_cell.length_b   1.000
_cell.length_c   1.000
_cell.angle_alpha   90.00
_cell.angle_beta   90.00
_cell.angle_gamma   90.00
#
_symmetry.space_group_name_H-M   'P 1'
#
loop_
_entity.id
_entity.type
_entity.pdbx_description
1 polymer ?
#
loop_
_entity_poly.entity_id
_entity_poly.type
_entity_poly.pdbx_seq_one_letter_code
_entity_poly.pdbx_strand_id
1 'polypeptide(L)'
;MAMMLYEYSKVPVDVLQVIKMVVIHDLVEIYAGDTYCYDEKGYEDKAEREERAAEKLFGMLPGDQSEEIWNLWREFEELKTSEAKFAACLDRVQPLILNYNTNGHTWRRPGVTSEMVLKRNELLKENAPEIWEYAKEIIEDSIKKGYLKR
;
A
#
# COMPACT_ATOMS: atom_id res chain seq x y z
N MET A 1 9.93 1.03 7.48
CA MET A 1 8.84 1.88 8.03
C MET A 1 8.13 1.20 9.20
N ALA A 2 7.64 -0.03 9.06
CA ALA A 2 6.92 -0.74 10.14
C ALA A 2 7.59 -0.67 11.52
N MET A 3 8.89 -1.01 11.60
CA MET A 3 9.66 -0.96 12.86
C MET A 3 9.72 0.43 13.52
N MET A 4 9.64 1.50 12.74
CA MET A 4 9.80 2.87 13.24
C MET A 4 8.48 3.56 13.53
N LEU A 5 7.40 3.13 12.85
CA LEU A 5 6.13 3.85 12.85
C LEU A 5 5.00 3.09 13.55
N TYR A 6 5.25 1.89 14.09
CA TYR A 6 4.21 1.07 14.70
C TYR A 6 3.47 1.75 15.86
N GLU A 7 4.12 2.66 16.57
CA GLU A 7 3.51 3.45 17.65
C GLU A 7 2.37 4.37 17.18
N TYR A 8 2.33 4.71 15.89
CA TYR A 8 1.27 5.52 15.28
C TYR A 8 0.10 4.68 14.76
N SER A 9 0.12 3.36 14.93
CA SER A 9 -1.05 2.52 14.68
C SER A 9 -2.15 2.87 15.69
N LYS A 10 -3.40 2.97 15.22
CA LYS A 10 -4.54 3.33 16.09
C LYS A 10 -4.77 2.31 17.21
N VAL A 11 -4.46 1.05 16.93
CA VAL A 11 -4.53 -0.06 17.88
C VAL A 11 -3.20 -0.79 17.85
N PRO A 12 -2.75 -1.39 18.98
CA PRO A 12 -1.52 -2.18 19.00
C PRO A 12 -1.55 -3.26 17.92
N VAL A 13 -0.42 -3.43 17.23
CA VAL A 13 -0.22 -4.44 16.17
C VAL A 13 0.97 -5.32 16.50
N ASP A 14 0.95 -6.57 16.02
CA ASP A 14 2.17 -7.38 15.97
C ASP A 14 3.10 -6.85 14.85
N VAL A 15 4.16 -6.16 15.27
CA VAL A 15 5.13 -5.54 14.35
C VAL A 15 5.83 -6.60 13.48
N LEU A 16 6.09 -7.80 13.99
CA LEU A 16 6.73 -8.85 13.21
C LEU A 16 5.79 -9.34 12.11
N GLN A 17 4.51 -9.51 12.41
CA GLN A 17 3.51 -9.87 11.41
C GLN A 17 3.36 -8.81 10.32
N VAL A 18 3.31 -7.53 10.70
CA VAL A 18 3.30 -6.40 9.74
C VAL A 18 4.56 -6.43 8.85
N ILE A 19 5.74 -6.67 9.43
CA ILE A 19 7.00 -6.76 8.65
C ILE A 19 6.93 -7.92 7.65
N LYS A 20 6.52 -9.11 8.09
CA LYS A 20 6.38 -10.27 7.19
C LYS A 20 5.43 -9.95 6.04
N MET A 21 4.29 -9.34 6.36
CA MET A 21 3.26 -8.98 5.39
C MET A 21 3.75 -7.97 4.34
N VAL A 22 4.38 -6.85 4.75
CA VAL A 22 4.90 -5.87 3.78
C VAL A 22 6.08 -6.40 2.95
N VAL A 23 6.81 -7.40 3.43
CA VAL A 23 7.88 -8.05 2.64
C VAL A 23 7.29 -8.90 1.51
N ILE A 24 6.11 -9.49 1.70
CA ILE A 24 5.56 -10.49 0.78
C ILE A 24 4.40 -9.99 -0.08
N HIS A 25 3.73 -8.89 0.30
CA HIS A 25 2.47 -8.46 -0.33
C HIS A 25 2.52 -8.34 -1.87
N ASP A 26 3.60 -7.77 -2.41
CA ASP A 26 3.78 -7.59 -3.85
C ASP A 26 4.51 -8.76 -4.55
N LEU A 27 4.78 -9.89 -3.88
CA LEU A 27 5.45 -11.02 -4.55
C LEU A 27 4.65 -11.52 -5.76
N VAL A 28 3.32 -11.44 -5.70
CA VAL A 28 2.41 -11.80 -6.80
C VAL A 28 2.66 -10.99 -8.07
N GLU A 29 3.22 -9.78 -7.96
CA GLU A 29 3.51 -8.91 -9.10
C GLU A 29 4.61 -9.48 -10.02
N ILE A 30 5.39 -10.47 -9.58
CA ILE A 30 6.35 -11.20 -10.43
C ILE A 30 5.65 -11.79 -11.67
N TYR A 31 4.41 -12.29 -11.52
CA TYR A 31 3.64 -12.83 -12.64
C TYR A 31 2.41 -11.99 -12.99
N ALA A 32 1.81 -11.29 -12.02
CA ALA A 32 0.65 -10.44 -12.29
C ALA A 32 1.04 -9.13 -12.99
N GLY A 33 2.25 -8.63 -12.74
CA GLY A 33 2.69 -7.27 -13.09
C GLY A 33 2.10 -6.20 -12.16
N ASP A 34 2.86 -5.13 -11.94
CA ASP A 34 2.41 -3.95 -11.18
C ASP A 34 1.17 -3.32 -11.83
N THR A 35 0.15 -3.08 -11.03
CA THR A 35 -1.05 -2.36 -11.45
C THR A 35 -1.00 -0.95 -10.88
N TYR A 36 -0.72 0.01 -11.76
CA TYR A 36 -0.59 1.40 -11.35
C TYR A 36 -1.82 1.89 -10.59
N CYS A 37 -1.58 2.47 -9.43
CA CYS A 37 -2.61 2.89 -8.48
C CYS A 37 -3.75 3.80 -9.01
N TYR A 38 -3.54 4.47 -10.14
CA TYR A 38 -4.52 5.36 -10.77
C TYR A 38 -4.98 4.84 -12.15
N ASP A 39 -4.67 3.59 -12.50
CA ASP A 39 -5.11 2.94 -13.73
C ASP A 39 -6.39 2.14 -13.47
N GLU A 40 -7.54 2.78 -13.71
CA GLU A 40 -8.85 2.14 -13.51
C GLU A 40 -9.04 0.88 -14.35
N LYS A 41 -8.49 0.86 -15.58
CA LYS A 41 -8.62 -0.28 -16.49
C LYS A 41 -7.75 -1.44 -16.06
N GLY A 42 -6.51 -1.16 -15.66
CA GLY A 42 -5.60 -2.18 -15.10
C GLY A 42 -6.15 -2.80 -13.82
N TYR A 43 -7.02 -2.11 -13.09
CA TYR A 43 -7.65 -2.62 -11.88
C TYR A 43 -8.76 -3.66 -12.14
N GLU A 44 -9.36 -3.70 -13.33
CA GLU A 44 -10.50 -4.57 -13.63
C GLU A 44 -10.17 -6.06 -13.50
N ASP A 45 -8.99 -6.48 -13.95
CA ASP A 45 -8.53 -7.87 -13.93
C ASP A 45 -7.45 -8.14 -12.86
N LYS A 46 -7.13 -7.13 -12.04
CA LYS A 46 -6.04 -7.16 -11.06
C LYS A 46 -6.16 -8.36 -10.11
N ALA A 47 -7.31 -8.50 -9.45
CA ALA A 47 -7.52 -9.56 -8.47
C ALA A 47 -7.38 -10.97 -9.08
N GLU A 48 -7.86 -11.17 -10.31
CA GLU A 48 -7.74 -12.47 -11.00
C GLU A 48 -6.29 -12.76 -11.43
N ARG A 49 -5.55 -11.74 -11.87
CA ARG A 49 -4.12 -11.87 -12.19
C ARG A 49 -3.30 -12.20 -10.95
N GLU A 50 -3.54 -11.50 -9.84
CA GLU A 50 -2.81 -11.69 -8.59
C GLU A 50 -3.11 -13.03 -7.94
N GLU A 51 -4.37 -13.49 -7.92
CA GLU A 51 -4.72 -14.81 -7.38
C GLU A 51 -4.00 -15.93 -8.16
N ARG A 52 -4.02 -15.89 -9.50
CA ARG A 52 -3.28 -16.87 -10.33
C ARG A 52 -1.77 -16.81 -10.10
N ALA A 53 -1.24 -15.61 -9.87
CA ALA A 53 0.17 -15.44 -9.56
C ALA A 53 0.51 -16.02 -8.18
N ALA A 54 -0.35 -15.82 -7.18
CA ALA A 54 -0.25 -16.42 -5.85
C ALA A 54 -0.28 -17.95 -5.93
N GLU A 55 -1.26 -18.54 -6.62
CA GLU A 55 -1.39 -20.00 -6.84
C GLU A 55 -0.08 -20.58 -7.37
N LYS A 56 0.49 -19.89 -8.36
CA LYS A 56 1.74 -20.32 -8.99
C LYS A 56 2.95 -20.14 -8.08
N LEU A 57 3.14 -18.98 -7.46
CA LEU A 57 4.33 -18.65 -6.68
C LEU A 57 4.37 -19.41 -5.35
N PHE A 58 3.28 -19.31 -4.58
CA PHE A 58 3.23 -19.89 -3.25
C PHE A 58 3.09 -21.41 -3.32
N GLY A 59 2.51 -21.95 -4.40
CA GLY A 59 2.49 -23.38 -4.69
C GLY A 59 3.86 -24.02 -4.99
N MET A 60 4.93 -23.22 -5.18
CA MET A 60 6.30 -23.73 -5.32
C MET A 60 6.96 -24.05 -3.98
N LEU A 61 6.41 -23.56 -2.87
CA LEU A 61 6.99 -23.73 -1.54
C LEU A 61 6.59 -25.09 -0.93
N PRO A 62 7.38 -25.61 0.04
CA PRO A 62 6.94 -26.67 0.94
C PRO A 62 5.59 -26.35 1.59
N GLY A 63 4.80 -27.37 1.92
CA GLY A 63 3.39 -27.21 2.30
C GLY A 63 3.15 -26.24 3.46
N ASP A 64 3.98 -26.29 4.50
CA ASP A 64 3.91 -25.39 5.66
C ASP A 64 4.22 -23.93 5.30
N GLN A 65 5.26 -23.72 4.49
CA GLN A 65 5.64 -22.39 4.01
C GLN A 65 4.61 -21.81 3.03
N SER A 66 4.08 -22.66 2.15
CA SER A 66 3.04 -22.30 1.19
C SER A 66 1.81 -21.76 1.91
N GLU A 67 1.35 -22.49 2.94
CA GLU A 67 0.20 -22.09 3.76
C GLU A 67 0.45 -20.79 4.53
N GLU A 68 1.63 -20.61 5.15
CA GLU A 68 1.96 -19.37 5.87
C GLU A 68 1.94 -18.14 4.94
N ILE A 69 2.63 -18.22 3.79
CA ILE A 69 2.73 -17.10 2.86
C ILE A 69 1.39 -16.80 2.19
N TRP A 70 0.63 -17.85 1.85
CA TRP A 70 -0.72 -17.71 1.33
C TRP A 70 -1.61 -16.93 2.30
N ASN A 71 -1.63 -17.34 3.57
CA ASN A 71 -2.45 -16.71 4.59
C ASN A 71 -2.04 -15.26 4.84
N LEU A 72 -0.74 -14.95 4.88
CA LEU A 72 -0.25 -13.58 5.04
C LEU A 72 -0.65 -12.68 3.85
N TRP A 73 -0.51 -13.18 2.62
CA TRP A 73 -0.88 -12.42 1.43
C TRP A 73 -2.40 -12.17 1.39
N ARG A 74 -3.21 -13.21 1.64
CA ARG A 74 -4.67 -13.08 1.72
C ARG A 74 -5.12 -12.14 2.82
N GLU A 75 -4.47 -12.17 3.97
CA GLU A 75 -4.77 -11.26 5.08
C GLU A 75 -4.55 -9.79 4.68
N PHE A 76 -3.45 -9.50 3.97
CA PHE A 76 -3.17 -8.16 3.43
C PHE A 76 -4.27 -7.71 2.46
N GLU A 77 -4.61 -8.54 1.47
CA GLU A 77 -5.63 -8.23 0.46
C GLU A 77 -7.02 -8.00 1.06
N GLU A 78 -7.38 -8.76 2.09
CA GLU A 78 -8.69 -8.65 2.72
C GLU A 78 -8.87 -7.39 3.58
N LEU A 79 -7.78 -6.77 4.04
CA LEU A 79 -7.78 -5.53 4.84
C LEU A 79 -8.72 -5.58 6.06
N LYS A 80 -8.85 -6.74 6.71
CA LYS A 80 -9.76 -6.92 7.86
C LYS A 80 -9.05 -6.74 9.21
N THR A 81 -7.85 -7.31 9.36
CA THR A 81 -7.07 -7.28 10.60
C THR A 81 -6.42 -5.92 10.83
N SER A 82 -6.01 -5.66 12.07
CA SER A 82 -5.25 -4.45 12.43
C SER A 82 -3.90 -4.40 11.71
N GLU A 83 -3.24 -5.54 11.60
CA GLU A 83 -1.96 -5.74 10.95
C GLU A 83 -2.06 -5.41 9.45
N ALA A 84 -3.04 -5.98 8.75
CA ALA A 84 -3.26 -5.71 7.32
C ALA A 84 -3.60 -4.24 7.05
N LYS A 85 -4.49 -3.65 7.85
CA LYS A 85 -4.85 -2.23 7.70
C LYS A 85 -3.64 -1.33 7.94
N PHE A 86 -2.82 -1.63 8.94
CA PHE A 86 -1.62 -0.84 9.22
C PHE A 86 -0.54 -1.05 8.14
N ALA A 87 -0.30 -2.28 7.70
CA ALA A 87 0.59 -2.58 6.57
C ALA A 87 0.20 -1.79 5.31
N ALA A 88 -1.09 -1.77 4.97
CA ALA A 88 -1.59 -0.99 3.84
C ALA A 88 -1.49 0.53 4.04
N CYS A 89 -1.55 1.03 5.27
CA CYS A 89 -1.26 2.44 5.56
C CYS A 89 0.22 2.78 5.25
N LEU A 90 1.14 1.89 5.63
CA LEU A 90 2.56 2.06 5.34
C LEU A 90 2.85 2.01 3.83
N ASP A 91 2.23 1.06 3.13
CA ASP A 91 2.30 0.96 1.67
C ASP A 91 1.82 2.26 0.99
N ARG A 92 0.73 2.85 1.46
CA ARG A 92 0.16 4.06 0.82
C ARG A 92 0.95 5.34 1.10
N VAL A 93 1.48 5.48 2.31
CA VAL A 93 2.21 6.70 2.70
C VAL A 93 3.62 6.75 2.10
N GLN A 94 4.25 5.60 1.81
CA GLN A 94 5.60 5.55 1.27
C GLN A 94 5.69 6.25 -0.10
N PRO A 95 4.83 5.96 -1.10
CA PRO A 95 4.83 6.66 -2.39
C PRO A 95 4.50 8.14 -2.26
N LEU A 96 3.72 8.54 -1.26
CA LEU A 96 3.41 9.94 -0.99
C LEU A 96 4.66 10.70 -0.54
N ILE A 97 5.44 10.14 0.39
CA ILE A 97 6.73 10.69 0.82
C ILE A 97 7.72 10.71 -0.35
N LEU A 98 7.78 9.65 -1.15
CA LEU A 98 8.66 9.60 -2.33
C LEU A 98 8.31 10.66 -3.37
N ASN A 99 7.02 10.84 -3.70
CA ASN A 99 6.60 11.87 -4.64
C ASN A 99 6.93 13.27 -4.13
N TYR A 100 6.72 13.53 -2.84
CA TYR A 100 7.10 14.80 -2.23
C TYR A 100 8.59 15.10 -2.41
N ASN A 101 9.45 14.13 -2.12
CA ASN A 101 10.91 14.28 -2.20
C ASN A 101 11.47 14.20 -3.62
N THR A 102 10.64 13.87 -4.61
CA THR A 102 11.01 13.82 -6.04
C THR A 102 10.31 14.88 -6.87
N ASN A 103 9.81 15.95 -6.22
CA ASN A 103 9.12 17.07 -6.85
C ASN A 103 7.88 16.67 -7.68
N GLY A 104 7.20 15.60 -7.25
CA GLY A 104 6.00 15.05 -7.88
C GLY A 104 6.29 14.15 -9.08
N HIS A 105 7.37 13.35 -9.07
CA HIS A 105 7.77 12.52 -10.22
C HIS A 105 6.60 11.74 -10.84
N THR A 106 5.85 11.00 -10.01
CA THR A 106 4.70 10.21 -10.47
C THR A 106 3.42 11.06 -10.52
N TRP A 107 3.25 12.03 -9.62
CA TRP A 107 2.09 12.94 -9.60
C TRP A 107 2.00 13.90 -10.80
N ARG A 108 3.11 14.17 -11.50
CA ARG A 108 3.11 14.98 -12.72
C ARG A 108 2.65 14.23 -13.95
N ARG A 109 2.44 12.91 -13.88
CA ARG A 109 1.86 12.14 -14.97
C ARG A 109 0.44 12.66 -15.29
N PRO A 110 0.01 12.63 -16.56
CA PRO A 110 -1.33 13.06 -16.92
C PRO A 110 -2.40 12.32 -16.12
N GLY A 111 -3.41 13.05 -15.65
CA GLY A 111 -4.59 12.48 -14.99
C GLY A 111 -4.51 12.39 -13.46
N VAL A 112 -3.34 12.55 -12.84
CA VAL A 112 -3.24 12.48 -11.36
C VAL A 112 -3.62 13.83 -10.72
N THR A 113 -4.60 13.79 -9.81
CA THR A 113 -5.07 14.96 -9.04
C THR A 113 -4.91 14.76 -7.55
N SER A 114 -4.94 15.86 -6.79
CA SER A 114 -4.90 15.84 -5.34
C SER A 114 -6.05 15.07 -4.70
N GLU A 115 -7.22 15.10 -5.33
CA GLU A 115 -8.39 14.31 -4.91
C GLU A 115 -8.11 12.80 -4.98
N MET A 116 -7.49 12.34 -6.07
CA MET A 116 -7.10 10.93 -6.23
C MET A 116 -6.05 10.51 -5.20
N VAL A 117 -5.06 11.38 -4.94
CA VAL A 117 -4.01 11.13 -3.93
C VAL A 117 -4.61 11.08 -2.53
N LEU A 118 -5.51 12.01 -2.18
CA LEU A 118 -6.22 12.03 -0.90
C LEU A 118 -7.04 10.75 -0.73
N LYS A 119 -7.89 10.42 -1.72
CA LYS A 119 -8.76 9.23 -1.70
C LYS A 119 -7.97 7.94 -1.50
N ARG A 120 -6.82 7.78 -2.18
CA ARG A 120 -5.94 6.61 -2.00
C ARG A 120 -5.47 6.45 -0.55
N ASN A 121 -5.21 7.57 0.13
CA ASN A 121 -4.65 7.61 1.49
C ASN A 121 -5.72 7.65 2.60
N GLU A 122 -7.02 7.66 2.29
CA GLU A 122 -8.08 7.76 3.32
C GLU A 122 -8.08 6.61 4.35
N LEU A 123 -7.52 5.45 4.00
CA LEU A 123 -7.37 4.33 4.95
C LEU A 123 -6.58 4.73 6.20
N LEU A 124 -5.64 5.67 6.07
CA LEU A 124 -4.86 6.15 7.20
C LEU A 124 -5.74 6.83 8.26
N LYS A 125 -6.82 7.49 7.85
CA LYS A 125 -7.71 8.24 8.74
C LYS A 125 -8.20 7.38 9.91
N GLU A 126 -8.55 6.13 9.62
CA GLU A 126 -9.12 5.21 10.62
C GLU A 126 -8.11 4.27 11.25
N ASN A 127 -6.87 4.19 10.76
CA ASN A 127 -5.90 3.16 11.17
C ASN A 127 -4.55 3.73 11.63
N ALA A 128 -4.19 4.94 11.20
CA ALA A 128 -3.01 5.68 11.64
C ALA A 128 -3.29 7.20 11.59
N PRO A 129 -4.15 7.74 12.48
CA PRO A 129 -4.65 9.12 12.37
C PRO A 129 -3.56 10.19 12.37
N GLU A 130 -2.48 10.01 13.12
CA GLU A 130 -1.36 10.96 13.13
C GLU A 130 -0.59 10.95 11.81
N ILE A 131 -0.39 9.78 11.20
CA ILE A 131 0.20 9.66 9.86
C ILE A 131 -0.74 10.28 8.81
N TRP A 132 -2.06 10.16 8.99
CA TRP A 132 -3.04 10.81 8.11
C TRP A 132 -2.94 12.34 8.14
N GLU A 133 -2.79 12.94 9.32
CA GLU A 133 -2.58 14.40 9.42
C GLU A 133 -1.29 14.82 8.68
N TYR A 134 -0.20 14.08 8.87
CA TYR A 134 1.05 14.31 8.14
C TYR A 134 0.90 14.14 6.62
N ALA A 135 0.15 13.14 6.17
CA ALA A 135 -0.12 12.93 4.75
C ALA A 135 -0.87 14.12 4.12
N LYS A 136 -1.87 14.67 4.83
CA LYS A 136 -2.58 15.88 4.37
C LYS A 136 -1.66 17.10 4.29
N GLU A 137 -0.78 17.29 5.26
CA GLU A 137 0.21 18.38 5.23
C GLU A 137 1.13 18.27 4.00
N ILE A 138 1.64 17.07 3.71
CA ILE A 138 2.45 16.83 2.51
C ILE A 138 1.66 17.14 1.24
N ILE A 139 0.40 16.69 1.14
CA ILE A 139 -0.43 16.90 -0.05
C ILE A 139 -0.65 18.41 -0.28
N GLU A 140 -1.03 19.15 0.77
CA GLU A 140 -1.24 20.59 0.67
C GLU A 140 0.03 21.36 0.31
N ASP A 141 1.18 21.00 0.89
CA ASP A 141 2.45 21.60 0.54
C ASP A 141 2.88 21.26 -0.90
N SER A 142 2.60 20.04 -1.36
CA SER A 142 2.83 19.61 -2.75
C SER A 142 2.03 20.41 -3.76
N ILE A 143 0.78 20.76 -3.41
CA ILE A 143 -0.06 21.65 -4.22
C ILE A 143 0.56 23.05 -4.29
N LYS A 144 0.95 23.62 -3.14
CA LYS A 144 1.58 24.95 -3.08
C LYS A 144 2.88 25.03 -3.89
N LYS A 145 3.68 23.96 -3.89
CA LYS A 145 4.92 23.84 -4.66
C LYS A 145 4.71 23.48 -6.13
N GLY A 146 3.48 23.19 -6.56
CA GLY A 146 3.17 22.80 -7.93
C GLY A 146 3.65 21.39 -8.30
N TYR A 147 3.87 20.51 -7.32
CA TYR A 147 4.22 19.11 -7.53
C TYR A 147 2.99 18.26 -7.86
N LEU A 148 1.83 18.68 -7.34
CA LEU A 148 0.55 17.99 -7.46
C LEU A 148 -0.53 19.00 -7.89
N LYS A 149 -1.34 18.62 -8.88
CA LYS A 149 -2.45 19.46 -9.35
C LYS A 149 -3.64 19.30 -8.41
N ARG A 150 -4.41 20.38 -8.27
CA ARG A 150 -5.73 20.28 -7.64
C ARG A 150 -6.64 19.40 -8.47
#